data_AF-A0A924A4N0-F1
#
_entry.id   AF-A0A924A4N0-F1
#
_cell.length_a   1.000
_cell.length_b   1.000
_cell.length_c   1.000
_cell.angle_alpha   90.00
_cell.angle_beta   90.00
_cell.angle_gamma   90.00
#
_symmetry.space_group_name_H-M   'P 1'
#
loop_
_entity.id
_entity.type
_entity.pdbx_description
1 polymer ?
#
loop_
_entity_poly.entity_id
_entity_poly.type
_entity_poly.pdbx_seq_one_letter_code
_entity_poly.pdbx_strand_id
1 'polypeptide(L)'
;YACNENRLIEAKGFGLKTQEEIKQAIEFKIAADGKFLYAQVNLMVANLRKSLSDWLVGVDKDAQLGFVGQYRRCCEIVDELEIIIGAEQLEKIAAQLLNFEHLSLIPADDFFLATNASGLKVKLYVVKKDDFYLNYFKYTGNAAHVQQVLKLIEKQHFESEEEIYELAGLDFIVPELRENLGEIELANQKQLPKLIEYKDLKGSLHNHSTWSDGVHTLEEMAVFCKESLQMEYFGICDHSKVAVYAKGLSIERVLAQQQEINTLNKKLSPFKIFKGIESDILNDGTLDYPEEILKTFDFVVASVHSNLRMDEEKATSRLIKAIENPYTTILGHPTGRLLLTRPGYPIDFKKVIDACAANKVVIEINANPLRLDLDWRWHRYALDQGVLLSINADAHRTEGFYDMNYGILAARKGGLSADKCLNSFTLEEITEYFESKNGFRV
;
A
#
# COMPACT_ATOMS: atom_id res chain seq x y z
N TYR A 1 -13.32 21.38 21.52
CA TYR A 1 -13.98 22.26 22.52
C TYR A 1 -15.36 21.73 22.93
N ALA A 2 -16.38 21.75 22.07
CA ALA A 2 -17.74 21.31 22.43
C ALA A 2 -17.83 19.88 23.01
N CYS A 3 -17.05 18.93 22.50
CA CYS A 3 -16.97 17.57 23.07
C CYS A 3 -16.31 17.53 24.45
N ASN A 4 -15.30 18.38 24.71
CA ASN A 4 -14.57 18.38 25.99
C ASN A 4 -15.38 19.04 27.13
N GLU A 5 -16.32 19.92 26.78
CA GLU A 5 -17.22 20.58 27.73
C GLU A 5 -18.59 19.88 27.86
N ASN A 6 -18.77 18.68 27.30
CA ASN A 6 -20.04 17.94 27.32
C ASN A 6 -21.24 18.64 26.65
N ARG A 7 -20.98 19.71 25.90
CA ARG A 7 -22.02 20.52 25.24
C ARG A 7 -22.69 19.79 24.08
N LEU A 8 -22.05 18.77 23.52
CA LEU A 8 -22.63 18.00 22.43
C LEU A 8 -23.78 17.11 22.92
N ILE A 9 -23.72 16.63 24.17
CA ILE A 9 -24.76 15.77 24.77
C ILE A 9 -26.08 16.54 24.97
N GLU A 10 -26.02 17.87 25.05
CA GLU A 10 -27.20 18.73 25.17
C GLU A 10 -27.99 18.81 23.85
N ALA A 11 -27.39 18.45 22.72
CA ALA A 11 -28.04 18.44 21.42
C ALA A 11 -28.86 17.17 21.21
N LYS A 12 -30.11 17.33 20.74
CA LYS A 12 -31.02 16.21 20.47
C LYS A 12 -30.39 15.24 19.47
N GLY A 13 -30.25 13.97 19.87
CA GLY A 13 -29.66 12.90 19.06
C GLY A 13 -28.20 12.58 19.37
N PHE A 14 -27.55 13.32 20.26
CA PHE A 14 -26.16 13.10 20.66
C PHE A 14 -26.09 12.66 22.14
N GLY A 15 -25.60 11.45 22.38
CA GLY A 15 -25.33 10.95 23.73
C GLY A 15 -23.84 10.95 24.06
N LEU A 16 -23.49 10.54 25.29
CA LEU A 16 -22.09 10.38 25.73
C LEU A 16 -21.25 9.55 24.74
N LYS A 17 -21.82 8.44 24.26
CA LYS A 17 -21.16 7.57 23.28
C LYS A 17 -20.88 8.29 21.96
N THR A 18 -21.88 8.96 21.39
CA THR A 18 -21.73 9.71 20.13
C THR A 18 -20.73 10.86 20.26
N GLN A 19 -20.69 11.52 21.43
CA GLN A 19 -19.71 12.58 21.70
C GLN A 19 -18.28 12.05 21.73
N GLU A 20 -18.03 10.94 22.44
CA GLU A 20 -16.69 10.34 22.48
C GLU A 20 -16.25 9.88 21.09
N GLU A 21 -17.16 9.32 20.29
CA GLU A 21 -16.89 8.95 18.90
C GLU A 21 -16.50 10.16 18.03
N ILE A 22 -17.24 11.27 18.14
CA ILE A 22 -16.95 12.50 17.39
C ILE A 22 -15.62 13.11 17.85
N LYS A 23 -15.34 13.06 19.15
CA LYS A 23 -14.07 13.51 19.72
C LYS A 23 -12.91 12.72 19.14
N GLN A 24 -12.98 11.39 19.16
CA GLN A 24 -11.93 10.52 18.58
C GLN A 24 -11.73 10.78 17.08
N ALA A 25 -12.80 10.96 16.31
CA ALA A 25 -12.69 11.30 14.89
C ALA A 25 -12.04 12.68 14.65
N ILE A 26 -12.36 13.69 15.48
CA ILE A 26 -11.74 15.02 15.42
C ILE A 26 -10.26 14.93 15.82
N GLU A 27 -9.93 14.25 16.91
CA GLU A 27 -8.55 14.06 17.38
C GLU A 27 -7.71 13.34 16.32
N PHE A 28 -8.27 12.31 15.68
CA PHE A 28 -7.60 11.64 14.56
C PHE A 28 -7.35 12.59 13.38
N LYS A 29 -8.34 13.40 13.00
CA LYS A 29 -8.18 14.39 11.92
C LYS A 29 -7.17 15.48 12.26
N ILE A 30 -7.12 15.93 13.51
CA ILE A 30 -6.09 16.88 13.98
C ILE A 30 -4.71 16.22 13.96
N ALA A 31 -4.59 14.96 14.39
CA ALA A 31 -3.33 14.22 14.35
C ALA A 31 -2.85 13.88 12.93
N ALA A 32 -3.74 13.99 11.94
CA ALA A 32 -3.45 13.90 10.51
C ALA A 32 -3.01 15.25 9.90
N ASP A 33 -3.14 16.37 10.63
CA ASP A 33 -2.70 17.67 10.14
C ASP A 33 -1.18 17.70 9.93
N GLY A 34 -0.75 18.28 8.80
CA GLY A 34 0.65 18.24 8.37
C GLY A 34 1.17 16.88 7.91
N LYS A 35 0.29 15.88 7.71
CA LYS A 35 0.64 14.57 7.12
C LYS A 35 -0.01 14.41 5.76
N PHE A 36 0.70 13.75 4.85
CA PHE A 36 0.30 13.56 3.46
C PHE A 36 0.43 12.10 3.07
N LEU A 37 -0.43 11.64 2.18
CA LEU A 37 -0.28 10.31 1.60
C LEU A 37 0.92 10.30 0.66
N TYR A 38 1.67 9.20 0.62
CA TYR A 38 2.77 9.03 -0.33
C TYR A 38 2.37 9.40 -1.76
N ALA A 39 1.19 8.94 -2.20
CA ALA A 39 0.66 9.21 -3.54
C ALA A 39 0.52 10.72 -3.84
N GLN A 40 0.10 11.52 -2.85
CA GLN A 40 -0.02 12.97 -3.00
C GLN A 40 1.35 13.63 -3.13
N VAL A 41 2.32 13.21 -2.31
CA VAL A 41 3.70 13.72 -2.36
C VAL A 41 4.37 13.31 -3.67
N ASN A 42 4.16 12.08 -4.13
CA ASN A 42 4.77 11.54 -5.35
C ASN A 42 4.45 12.36 -6.61
N LEU A 43 3.20 12.84 -6.73
CA LEU A 43 2.80 13.72 -7.85
C LEU A 43 3.59 15.03 -7.87
N MET A 44 3.89 15.59 -6.69
CA MET A 44 4.70 16.80 -6.57
C MET A 44 6.18 16.54 -6.85
N VAL A 45 6.71 15.43 -6.34
CA VAL A 45 8.14 15.10 -6.45
C VAL A 45 8.59 14.99 -7.90
N ALA A 46 7.76 14.43 -8.79
CA ALA A 46 8.12 14.31 -10.21
C ALA A 46 8.44 15.68 -10.85
N ASN A 47 7.58 16.67 -10.63
CA ASN A 47 7.77 18.02 -11.14
C ASN A 47 8.93 18.74 -10.44
N LEU A 48 9.01 18.63 -9.11
CA LEU A 48 10.05 19.28 -8.33
C LEU A 48 11.44 18.74 -8.66
N ARG A 49 11.57 17.42 -8.84
CA ARG A 49 12.81 16.77 -9.28
C ARG A 49 13.26 17.36 -10.61
N LYS A 50 12.37 17.43 -11.59
CA LYS A 50 12.69 17.99 -12.91
C LYS A 50 13.17 19.44 -12.79
N SER A 51 12.42 20.29 -12.08
CA SER A 51 12.77 21.69 -11.89
C SER A 51 14.11 21.89 -11.19
N LEU A 52 14.40 21.12 -10.13
CA LEU A 52 15.68 21.18 -9.42
C LEU A 52 16.84 20.70 -10.30
N SER A 53 16.66 19.59 -11.04
CA SER A 53 17.67 19.09 -11.96
C SER A 53 18.00 20.11 -13.06
N ASP A 54 16.98 20.68 -13.71
CA ASP A 54 17.15 21.67 -14.78
C ASP A 54 17.86 22.93 -14.26
N TRP A 55 17.49 23.40 -13.06
CA TRP A 55 18.14 24.53 -12.40
C TRP A 55 19.60 24.24 -12.04
N LEU A 56 19.88 23.06 -11.45
CA LEU A 56 21.23 22.68 -11.03
C LEU A 56 22.23 22.67 -12.18
N VAL A 57 21.82 22.21 -13.38
CA VAL A 57 22.67 22.23 -14.59
C VAL A 57 23.23 23.63 -14.89
N GLY A 58 22.46 24.70 -14.62
CA GLY A 58 22.88 26.08 -14.83
C GLY A 58 23.80 26.64 -13.73
N VAL A 59 23.83 26.02 -12.55
CA VAL A 59 24.56 26.53 -11.38
C VAL A 59 25.84 25.73 -11.13
N ASP A 60 25.70 24.41 -11.06
CA ASP A 60 26.75 23.42 -10.83
C ASP A 60 26.38 22.13 -11.58
N LYS A 61 26.94 21.97 -12.77
CA LYS A 61 26.63 20.87 -13.70
C LYS A 61 26.93 19.48 -13.13
N ASP A 62 27.82 19.38 -12.15
CA ASP A 62 28.28 18.13 -11.57
C ASP A 62 27.65 17.88 -10.19
N ALA A 63 26.64 18.68 -9.81
CA ALA A 63 25.89 18.52 -8.57
C ALA A 63 25.02 17.27 -8.59
N GLN A 64 24.91 16.62 -7.44
CA GLN A 64 24.06 15.47 -7.18
C GLN A 64 22.77 15.92 -6.51
N LEU A 65 21.64 15.32 -6.90
CA LEU A 65 20.32 15.57 -6.32
C LEU A 65 19.72 14.26 -5.82
N GLY A 66 19.30 14.23 -4.56
CA GLY A 66 18.63 13.10 -3.93
C GLY A 66 17.37 13.53 -3.19
N PHE A 67 16.33 12.71 -3.26
CA PHE A 67 15.21 12.77 -2.31
C PHE A 67 15.49 11.74 -1.22
N VAL A 68 15.28 12.07 0.05
CA VAL A 68 15.65 11.23 1.20
C VAL A 68 14.44 11.04 2.12
N GLY A 69 14.66 10.63 3.36
CA GLY A 69 13.63 10.55 4.38
C GLY A 69 12.54 9.52 4.11
N GLN A 70 11.37 9.81 4.67
CA GLN A 70 10.16 8.97 4.58
C GLN A 70 9.74 8.70 3.13
N TYR A 71 9.87 9.70 2.25
CA TYR A 71 9.56 9.54 0.83
C TYR A 71 10.47 8.48 0.19
N ARG A 72 11.79 8.56 0.39
CA ARG A 72 12.71 7.57 -0.20
C ARG A 72 12.53 6.17 0.37
N ARG A 73 12.11 6.03 1.63
CA ARG A 73 11.75 4.74 2.24
C ARG A 73 10.33 4.26 1.90
N CYS A 74 9.63 4.98 1.03
CA CYS A 74 8.27 4.67 0.58
C CYS A 74 7.27 4.50 1.74
N CYS A 75 7.39 5.34 2.78
CA CYS A 75 6.41 5.36 3.86
C CYS A 75 5.04 5.78 3.31
N GLU A 76 3.99 5.07 3.71
CA GLU A 76 2.60 5.30 3.28
C GLU A 76 2.08 6.72 3.61
N ILE A 77 2.64 7.28 4.68
CA ILE A 77 2.41 8.64 5.15
C ILE A 77 3.76 9.37 5.19
N VAL A 78 3.75 10.59 4.68
CA VAL A 78 4.88 11.52 4.64
C VAL A 78 4.48 12.81 5.36
N ASP A 79 5.20 13.19 6.42
CA ASP A 79 5.02 14.47 7.11
C ASP A 79 5.96 15.57 6.58
N GLU A 80 7.10 15.16 6.03
CA GLU A 80 8.12 16.04 5.51
C GLU A 80 8.80 15.44 4.28
N LEU A 81 8.94 16.26 3.24
CA LEU A 81 9.72 15.91 2.06
C LEU A 81 11.16 16.41 2.24
N GLU A 82 12.10 15.50 2.26
CA GLU A 82 13.51 15.83 2.46
C GLU A 82 14.30 15.67 1.15
N ILE A 83 15.16 16.64 0.86
CA ILE A 83 15.95 16.75 -0.37
C ILE A 83 17.39 17.04 0.02
N ILE A 84 18.34 16.45 -0.70
CA ILE A 84 19.77 16.73 -0.54
C ILE A 84 20.40 17.07 -1.88
N ILE A 85 21.23 18.10 -1.87
CA ILE A 85 22.07 18.53 -2.99
C ILE A 85 23.52 18.41 -2.57
N GLY A 86 24.30 17.61 -3.29
CA GLY A 86 25.76 17.50 -3.12
C GLY A 86 26.45 18.28 -4.22
N ALA A 87 27.26 19.28 -3.88
CA ALA A 87 27.82 20.20 -4.87
C ALA A 87 29.21 20.72 -4.48
N GLU A 88 29.89 21.37 -5.41
CA GLU A 88 31.14 22.10 -5.18
C GLU A 88 30.85 23.58 -4.84
N GLN A 89 29.85 24.16 -5.52
CA GLN A 89 29.52 25.58 -5.40
C GLN A 89 28.45 25.86 -4.32
N LEU A 90 28.71 25.45 -3.06
CA LEU A 90 27.72 25.52 -1.96
C LEU A 90 27.15 26.93 -1.75
N GLU A 91 28.02 27.94 -1.63
CA GLU A 91 27.59 29.33 -1.36
C GLU A 91 26.72 29.89 -2.49
N LYS A 92 27.06 29.56 -3.74
CA LYS A 92 26.31 30.01 -4.91
C LYS A 92 24.93 29.34 -4.98
N ILE A 93 24.87 28.03 -4.72
CA ILE A 93 23.61 27.28 -4.63
C ILE A 93 22.75 27.86 -3.51
N ALA A 94 23.31 28.01 -2.31
CA ALA A 94 22.62 28.59 -1.16
C ALA A 94 22.03 29.98 -1.46
N ALA A 95 22.80 30.87 -2.09
CA ALA A 95 22.34 32.20 -2.47
C ALA A 95 21.21 32.18 -3.52
N GLN A 96 21.28 31.26 -4.49
CA GLN A 96 20.28 31.16 -5.54
C GLN A 96 19.00 30.43 -5.10
N LEU A 97 19.07 29.49 -4.16
CA LEU A 97 17.90 28.77 -3.62
C LEU A 97 16.87 29.73 -3.01
N LEU A 98 17.30 30.86 -2.46
CA LEU A 98 16.41 31.91 -1.93
C LEU A 98 15.48 32.50 -3.00
N ASN A 99 15.86 32.40 -4.27
CA ASN A 99 15.11 32.91 -5.41
C ASN A 99 14.56 31.78 -6.29
N PHE A 100 14.53 30.54 -5.81
CA PHE A 100 14.04 29.41 -6.59
C PHE A 100 12.51 29.46 -6.71
N GLU A 101 12.01 29.74 -7.92
CA GLU A 101 10.59 30.07 -8.15
C GLU A 101 9.60 28.95 -7.76
N HIS A 102 10.04 27.69 -7.75
CA HIS A 102 9.17 26.56 -7.43
C HIS A 102 9.02 26.27 -5.93
N LEU A 103 9.90 26.80 -5.08
CA LEU A 103 9.81 26.66 -3.62
C LEU A 103 10.23 27.94 -2.92
N SER A 104 9.35 28.50 -2.09
CA SER A 104 9.69 29.61 -1.20
C SER A 104 10.55 29.12 -0.03
N LEU A 105 11.85 28.98 -0.27
CA LEU A 105 12.83 28.49 0.67
C LEU A 105 13.31 29.60 1.61
N ILE A 106 13.30 29.31 2.91
CA ILE A 106 13.91 30.14 3.96
C ILE A 106 15.13 29.41 4.54
N PRO A 107 16.24 30.11 4.82
CA PRO A 107 17.36 29.51 5.53
C PRO A 107 16.95 29.10 6.95
N ALA A 108 17.37 27.91 7.36
CA ALA A 108 17.48 27.46 8.75
C ALA A 108 18.96 27.17 9.05
N ASP A 109 19.27 26.55 10.20
CA ASP A 109 20.65 26.34 10.65
C ASP A 109 21.52 25.61 9.60
N ASP A 110 21.20 24.34 9.30
CA ASP A 110 21.98 23.48 8.39
C ASP A 110 21.21 23.09 7.11
N PHE A 111 20.06 23.71 6.86
CA PHE A 111 19.17 23.39 5.74
C PHE A 111 18.29 24.56 5.35
N PHE A 112 17.58 24.43 4.23
CA PHE A 112 16.51 25.34 3.83
C PHE A 112 15.15 24.70 4.08
N LEU A 113 14.19 25.49 4.54
CA LEU A 113 12.83 25.05 4.76
C LEU A 113 11.88 25.75 3.78
N ALA A 114 10.95 25.00 3.21
CA ALA A 114 9.78 25.56 2.54
C ALA A 114 8.51 24.90 3.08
N THR A 115 7.38 25.56 2.92
CA THR A 115 6.07 24.96 3.12
C THR A 115 5.23 25.26 1.89
N ASN A 116 4.72 24.21 1.24
CA ASN A 116 3.91 24.41 0.03
C ASN A 116 2.49 24.89 0.38
N ALA A 117 1.70 25.21 -0.64
CA ALA A 117 0.32 25.67 -0.47
C ALA A 117 -0.60 24.64 0.24
N SER A 118 -0.24 23.36 0.24
CA SER A 118 -0.97 22.29 0.92
C SER A 118 -0.54 22.09 2.38
N GLY A 119 0.51 22.79 2.85
CA GLY A 119 1.05 22.66 4.20
C GLY A 119 2.18 21.62 4.35
N LEU A 120 2.62 20.96 3.26
CA LEU A 120 3.73 20.02 3.31
C LEU A 120 5.04 20.77 3.51
N LYS A 121 5.80 20.33 4.51
CA LYS A 121 7.14 20.83 4.79
C LYS A 121 8.13 20.19 3.82
N VAL A 122 9.01 21.02 3.26
CA VAL A 122 10.11 20.59 2.42
C VAL A 122 11.41 21.04 3.07
N LYS A 123 12.28 20.09 3.42
CA LYS A 123 13.65 20.37 3.87
C LYS A 123 14.63 20.10 2.75
N LEU A 124 15.54 21.03 2.53
CA LEU A 124 16.58 20.91 1.50
C LEU A 124 17.95 21.15 2.14
N TYR A 125 18.78 20.11 2.11
CA TYR A 125 20.16 20.11 2.55
C TYR A 125 21.09 20.42 1.38
N VAL A 126 22.09 21.27 1.61
CA VAL A 126 23.19 21.50 0.65
C VAL A 126 24.48 21.07 1.33
N VAL A 127 25.13 20.06 0.78
CA VAL A 127 26.36 19.47 1.34
C VAL A 127 27.48 19.51 0.30
N LYS A 128 28.71 19.31 0.76
CA LYS A 128 29.84 19.08 -0.16
C LYS A 128 29.61 17.81 -0.95
N LYS A 129 30.06 17.81 -2.19
CA LYS A 129 29.95 16.65 -3.07
C LYS A 129 30.57 15.38 -2.46
N ASP A 130 31.75 15.49 -1.87
CA ASP A 130 32.44 14.38 -1.19
C ASP A 130 31.65 13.79 0.00
N ASP A 131 30.76 14.58 0.59
CA ASP A 131 29.92 14.19 1.73
C ASP A 131 28.53 13.68 1.29
N PHE A 132 28.22 13.68 -0.01
CA PHE A 132 26.87 13.42 -0.53
C PHE A 132 26.37 12.05 -0.12
N TYR A 133 27.11 10.97 -0.39
CA TYR A 133 26.62 9.61 -0.15
C TYR A 133 26.47 9.27 1.33
N LEU A 134 27.35 9.79 2.20
CA LEU A 134 27.19 9.65 3.64
C LEU A 134 25.91 10.32 4.14
N ASN A 135 25.65 11.55 3.70
CA ASN A 135 24.45 12.29 4.10
C ASN A 135 23.18 11.73 3.44
N TYR A 136 23.27 11.28 2.19
CA TYR A 136 22.19 10.60 1.49
C TYR A 136 21.76 9.34 2.25
N PHE A 137 22.73 8.54 2.72
CA PHE A 137 22.48 7.38 3.58
C PHE A 137 21.84 7.79 4.92
N LYS A 138 22.46 8.74 5.63
CA LYS A 138 22.01 9.21 6.96
C LYS A 138 20.60 9.79 6.94
N TYR A 139 20.27 10.59 5.94
CA TYR A 139 18.95 11.20 5.82
C TYR A 139 17.92 10.25 5.20
N THR A 140 18.33 9.13 4.59
CA THR A 140 17.39 8.14 4.07
C THR A 140 16.93 7.15 5.13
N GLY A 141 17.86 6.48 5.80
CA GLY A 141 17.50 5.44 6.77
C GLY A 141 16.83 6.03 8.01
N ASN A 142 16.07 5.23 8.76
CA ASN A 142 15.72 5.67 10.11
C ASN A 142 16.99 5.69 11.00
N ALA A 143 16.93 6.42 12.11
CA ALA A 143 18.11 6.63 12.97
C ALA A 143 18.71 5.31 13.49
N ALA A 144 17.89 4.30 13.76
CA ALA A 144 18.34 3.02 14.28
C ALA A 144 19.14 2.23 13.22
N HIS A 145 18.61 2.14 12.00
CA HIS A 145 19.30 1.50 10.87
C HIS A 145 20.66 2.17 10.59
N VAL A 146 20.65 3.50 10.45
CA VAL A 146 21.85 4.28 10.14
C VAL A 146 22.93 4.08 11.20
N GLN A 147 22.56 4.17 12.48
CA GLN A 147 23.51 3.99 13.57
C GLN A 147 24.11 2.58 13.61
N GLN A 148 23.35 1.54 13.30
CA GLN A 148 23.87 0.18 13.33
C GLN A 148 24.85 -0.08 12.19
N VAL A 149 24.54 0.36 10.97
CA VAL A 149 25.45 0.20 9.83
C VAL A 149 26.72 1.04 10.01
N LEU A 150 26.59 2.32 10.38
CA LEU A 150 27.76 3.20 10.53
C LEU A 150 28.68 2.81 11.70
N LYS A 151 28.22 2.03 12.69
CA LYS A 151 29.08 1.49 13.75
C LYS A 151 30.05 0.43 13.26
N LEU A 152 29.79 -0.18 12.10
CA LEU A 152 30.61 -1.24 11.52
C LEU A 152 31.75 -0.69 10.65
N ILE A 153 31.79 0.63 10.42
CA ILE A 153 32.73 1.26 9.49
C ILE A 153 33.46 2.44 10.14
N GLU A 154 34.72 2.64 9.74
CA GLU A 154 35.55 3.77 10.21
C GLU A 154 35.64 4.90 9.17
N LYS A 155 35.48 4.58 7.88
CA LYS A 155 35.56 5.53 6.75
C LYS A 155 34.41 6.57 6.84
N GLN A 156 34.67 7.79 6.35
CA GLN A 156 33.70 8.91 6.38
C GLN A 156 33.35 9.48 4.99
N HIS A 157 34.04 9.09 3.93
CA HIS A 157 33.77 9.56 2.56
C HIS A 157 33.50 8.36 1.66
N PHE A 158 32.49 8.45 0.79
CA PHE A 158 32.01 7.33 -0.01
C PHE A 158 31.59 7.79 -1.41
N GLU A 159 31.80 6.92 -2.39
CA GLU A 159 31.44 7.13 -3.81
C GLU A 159 30.04 6.55 -4.13
N SER A 160 29.45 5.77 -3.21
CA SER A 160 28.11 5.19 -3.34
C SER A 160 27.55 4.74 -1.98
N GLU A 161 26.25 4.43 -1.93
CA GLU A 161 25.69 3.75 -0.74
C GLU A 161 26.09 2.27 -0.69
N GLU A 162 26.28 1.64 -1.84
CA GLU A 162 26.77 0.27 -2.00
C GLU A 162 28.13 0.10 -1.31
N GLU A 163 29.03 1.06 -1.44
CA GLU A 163 30.32 1.08 -0.75
C GLU A 163 30.16 1.09 0.78
N ILE A 164 29.16 1.81 1.31
CA ILE A 164 28.88 1.84 2.76
C ILE A 164 28.53 0.44 3.28
N TYR A 165 27.67 -0.28 2.57
CA TYR A 165 27.29 -1.65 2.94
C TYR A 165 28.42 -2.65 2.73
N GLU A 166 29.19 -2.53 1.64
CA GLU A 166 30.35 -3.37 1.36
C GLU A 166 31.39 -3.28 2.48
N LEU A 167 31.75 -2.06 2.90
CA LEU A 167 32.67 -1.83 4.01
C LEU A 167 32.12 -2.31 5.36
N ALA A 168 30.80 -2.30 5.54
CA ALA A 168 30.13 -2.86 6.72
C ALA A 168 30.04 -4.40 6.68
N GLY A 169 30.43 -5.06 5.58
CA GLY A 169 30.30 -6.50 5.40
C GLY A 169 28.87 -6.98 5.13
N LEU A 170 27.96 -6.08 4.75
CA LEU A 170 26.54 -6.35 4.56
C LEU A 170 26.17 -6.40 3.08
N ASP A 171 25.12 -7.17 2.72
CA ASP A 171 24.47 -6.95 1.43
C ASP A 171 23.81 -5.58 1.37
N PHE A 172 23.68 -5.02 0.16
CA PHE A 172 23.00 -3.74 -0.04
C PHE A 172 21.53 -3.81 0.39
N ILE A 173 21.18 -3.02 1.40
CA ILE A 173 19.79 -2.89 1.86
C ILE A 173 19.14 -1.69 1.15
N VAL A 174 18.15 -2.00 0.31
CA VAL A 174 17.37 -0.98 -0.40
C VAL A 174 16.63 -0.06 0.58
N PRO A 175 16.40 1.22 0.24
CA PRO A 175 15.81 2.21 1.14
C PRO A 175 14.50 1.79 1.82
N GLU A 176 13.62 1.07 1.12
CA GLU A 176 12.31 0.68 1.63
C GLU A 176 12.43 -0.21 2.88
N LEU A 177 13.49 -1.02 2.98
CA LEU A 177 13.73 -1.96 4.07
C LEU A 177 14.43 -1.36 5.29
N ARG A 178 14.91 -0.11 5.23
CA ARG A 178 15.76 0.53 6.28
C ARG A 178 14.94 0.99 7.50
N GLU A 179 14.25 0.06 8.13
CA GLU A 179 13.29 0.28 9.22
C GLU A 179 13.72 -0.33 10.56
N ASN A 180 14.87 -1.02 10.64
CA ASN A 180 15.36 -1.71 11.83
C ASN A 180 14.38 -2.76 12.36
N LEU A 181 13.97 -3.68 11.48
CA LEU A 181 13.03 -4.77 11.71
C LEU A 181 13.63 -6.14 11.35
N GLY A 182 14.95 -6.28 11.46
CA GLY A 182 15.69 -7.52 11.16
C GLY A 182 16.41 -7.53 9.81
N GLU A 183 16.38 -6.42 9.06
CA GLU A 183 16.97 -6.35 7.72
C GLU A 183 18.50 -6.42 7.74
N ILE A 184 19.14 -5.93 8.81
CA ILE A 184 20.60 -5.94 8.96
C ILE A 184 21.10 -7.36 9.21
N GLU A 185 20.40 -8.12 10.05
CA GLU A 185 20.68 -9.53 10.30
C GLU A 185 20.55 -10.36 9.02
N LEU A 186 19.48 -10.12 8.24
CA LEU A 186 19.29 -10.78 6.94
C LEU A 186 20.40 -10.41 5.95
N ALA A 187 20.81 -9.14 5.89
CA ALA A 187 21.89 -8.68 5.02
C ALA A 187 23.26 -9.27 5.39
N ASN A 188 23.52 -9.42 6.69
CA ASN A 188 24.73 -10.08 7.20
C ASN A 188 24.75 -11.57 6.86
N GLN A 189 23.58 -12.23 6.91
CA GLN A 189 23.43 -13.65 6.59
C GLN A 189 23.27 -13.94 5.09
N LYS A 190 23.27 -12.90 4.23
CA LYS A 190 23.03 -13.02 2.79
C LYS A 190 21.67 -13.64 2.45
N GLN A 191 20.65 -13.26 3.24
CA GLN A 191 19.28 -13.78 3.20
C GLN A 191 18.23 -12.67 2.94
N LEU A 192 18.65 -11.51 2.42
CA LEU A 192 17.68 -10.49 2.01
C LEU A 192 16.75 -11.07 0.93
N PRO A 193 15.43 -10.83 1.03
CA PRO A 193 14.50 -11.32 0.01
C PRO A 193 14.73 -10.61 -1.32
N LYS A 194 14.58 -11.34 -2.43
CA LYS A 194 14.42 -10.71 -3.74
C LYS A 194 13.03 -10.07 -3.79
N LEU A 195 12.99 -8.76 -3.62
CA LEU A 195 11.75 -8.01 -3.53
C LEU A 195 10.98 -8.00 -4.85
N ILE A 196 9.65 -8.06 -4.74
CA ILE A 196 8.74 -7.98 -5.86
C ILE A 196 8.90 -6.68 -6.66
N GLU A 197 8.73 -6.78 -7.97
CA GLU A 197 8.67 -5.68 -8.92
C GLU A 197 7.32 -5.66 -9.66
N TYR A 198 6.94 -4.52 -10.24
CA TYR A 198 5.68 -4.42 -10.99
C TYR A 198 5.58 -5.44 -12.13
N LYS A 199 6.69 -5.74 -12.81
CA LYS A 199 6.76 -6.72 -13.92
C LYS A 199 6.49 -8.17 -13.48
N ASP A 200 6.57 -8.45 -12.19
CA ASP A 200 6.30 -9.77 -11.64
C ASP A 200 4.78 -10.01 -11.57
N LEU A 201 3.95 -8.96 -11.57
CA LEU A 201 2.49 -9.09 -11.58
C LEU A 201 2.01 -9.57 -12.95
N LYS A 202 1.38 -10.76 -12.98
CA LYS A 202 0.79 -11.37 -14.18
C LYS A 202 -0.68 -11.07 -14.33
N GLY A 203 -1.35 -10.67 -13.25
CA GLY A 203 -2.72 -10.19 -13.32
C GLY A 203 -3.17 -9.43 -12.09
N SER A 204 -4.34 -8.82 -12.22
CA SER A 204 -4.98 -8.04 -11.16
C SER A 204 -6.21 -8.78 -10.66
N LEU A 205 -6.33 -8.94 -9.35
CA LEU A 205 -7.51 -9.49 -8.67
C LEU A 205 -8.19 -8.37 -7.87
N HIS A 206 -9.45 -8.59 -7.51
CA HIS A 206 -10.28 -7.65 -6.75
C HIS A 206 -10.44 -6.28 -7.43
N ASN A 207 -11.33 -6.23 -8.42
CA ASN A 207 -11.66 -5.03 -9.19
C ASN A 207 -13.16 -4.97 -9.46
N HIS A 208 -13.67 -3.77 -9.71
CA HIS A 208 -15.11 -3.48 -9.76
C HIS A 208 -15.51 -2.97 -11.14
N SER A 209 -16.74 -3.26 -11.55
CA SER A 209 -17.30 -2.86 -12.84
C SER A 209 -18.67 -2.22 -12.66
N THR A 210 -19.30 -1.83 -13.77
CA THR A 210 -20.68 -1.31 -13.76
C THR A 210 -21.73 -2.32 -13.27
N TRP A 211 -21.35 -3.58 -13.03
CA TRP A 211 -22.21 -4.54 -12.33
C TRP A 211 -22.43 -4.14 -10.87
N SER A 212 -21.47 -3.50 -10.20
CA SER A 212 -21.66 -2.87 -8.90
C SER A 212 -21.47 -1.34 -8.99
N ASP A 213 -20.45 -0.80 -8.36
CA ASP A 213 -20.17 0.64 -8.23
C ASP A 213 -18.95 1.11 -9.05
N GLY A 214 -18.41 0.24 -9.90
CA GLY A 214 -17.44 0.61 -10.91
C GLY A 214 -18.02 1.56 -11.98
N VAL A 215 -17.14 2.34 -12.58
CA VAL A 215 -17.46 3.34 -13.61
C VAL A 215 -17.42 2.74 -15.01
N HIS A 216 -16.53 1.77 -15.24
CA HIS A 216 -16.32 1.13 -16.53
C HIS A 216 -16.98 -0.26 -16.58
N THR A 217 -17.41 -0.67 -17.76
CA THR A 217 -17.96 -2.01 -18.00
C THR A 217 -16.93 -3.09 -17.72
N LEU A 218 -17.40 -4.32 -17.49
CA LEU A 218 -16.53 -5.47 -17.27
C LEU A 218 -15.59 -5.68 -18.47
N GLU A 219 -16.10 -5.55 -19.69
CA GLU A 219 -15.29 -5.61 -20.91
C GLU A 219 -14.23 -4.51 -20.97
N GLU A 220 -14.56 -3.25 -20.70
CA GLU A 220 -13.59 -2.14 -20.71
C GLU A 220 -12.47 -2.35 -19.68
N MET A 221 -12.81 -2.82 -18.47
CA MET A 221 -11.83 -3.15 -17.43
C MET A 221 -10.90 -4.29 -17.87
N ALA A 222 -11.47 -5.37 -18.42
CA ALA A 222 -10.72 -6.53 -18.90
C ALA A 222 -9.79 -6.17 -20.08
N VAL A 223 -10.30 -5.41 -21.06
CA VAL A 223 -9.54 -4.95 -22.22
C VAL A 223 -8.40 -4.04 -21.79
N PHE A 224 -8.63 -3.11 -20.85
CA PHE A 224 -7.57 -2.26 -20.34
C PHE A 224 -6.47 -3.06 -19.65
N CYS A 225 -6.84 -4.01 -18.79
CA CYS A 225 -5.90 -4.91 -18.11
C CYS A 225 -5.06 -5.73 -19.12
N LYS A 226 -5.70 -6.28 -20.15
CA LYS A 226 -5.03 -7.04 -21.21
C LYS A 226 -4.13 -6.19 -22.10
N GLU A 227 -4.61 -5.06 -22.58
CA GLU A 227 -3.96 -4.31 -23.67
C GLU A 227 -3.05 -3.20 -23.18
N SER A 228 -3.43 -2.50 -22.10
CA SER A 228 -2.66 -1.38 -21.55
C SER A 228 -1.65 -1.84 -20.51
N LEU A 229 -2.01 -2.82 -19.68
CA LEU A 229 -1.13 -3.36 -18.64
C LEU A 229 -0.42 -4.66 -19.05
N GLN A 230 -0.80 -5.25 -20.18
CA GLN A 230 -0.20 -6.48 -20.72
C GLN A 230 -0.26 -7.66 -19.75
N MET A 231 -1.32 -7.74 -18.95
CA MET A 231 -1.55 -8.83 -18.01
C MET A 231 -2.13 -10.07 -18.70
N GLU A 232 -1.90 -11.23 -18.11
CA GLU A 232 -2.36 -12.53 -18.59
C GLU A 232 -3.79 -12.84 -18.15
N TYR A 233 -4.21 -12.26 -17.01
CA TYR A 233 -5.55 -12.43 -16.47
C TYR A 233 -6.07 -11.23 -15.69
N PHE A 234 -7.37 -11.24 -15.47
CA PHE A 234 -8.12 -10.26 -14.69
C PHE A 234 -9.15 -10.93 -13.80
N GLY A 235 -9.20 -10.58 -12.52
CA GLY A 235 -10.22 -11.01 -11.57
C GLY A 235 -11.21 -9.89 -11.29
N ILE A 236 -12.47 -10.09 -11.68
CA ILE A 236 -13.58 -9.21 -11.27
C ILE A 236 -14.07 -9.61 -9.88
N CYS A 237 -14.44 -8.65 -9.03
CA CYS A 237 -14.96 -8.84 -7.67
C CYS A 237 -15.97 -7.74 -7.32
N ASP A 238 -17.03 -7.62 -8.13
CA ASP A 238 -18.13 -6.73 -7.77
C ASP A 238 -18.74 -7.09 -6.40
N HIS A 239 -19.35 -6.11 -5.73
CA HIS A 239 -19.86 -6.29 -4.37
C HIS A 239 -21.04 -7.27 -4.27
N SER A 240 -21.14 -7.98 -3.13
CA SER A 240 -22.25 -8.88 -2.81
C SER A 240 -23.54 -8.16 -2.38
N LYS A 241 -24.59 -8.96 -2.15
CA LYS A 241 -26.00 -8.54 -2.03
C LYS A 241 -26.28 -7.44 -1.01
N VAL A 242 -25.64 -7.45 0.16
CA VAL A 242 -25.93 -6.49 1.25
C VAL A 242 -25.32 -5.11 1.03
N ALA A 243 -24.35 -4.97 0.11
CA ALA A 243 -23.77 -3.69 -0.30
C ALA A 243 -24.72 -2.91 -1.22
N VAL A 244 -25.95 -2.65 -0.77
CA VAL A 244 -27.00 -1.98 -1.56
C VAL A 244 -26.55 -0.58 -2.01
N TYR A 245 -25.77 0.12 -1.19
CA TYR A 245 -25.20 1.44 -1.53
C TYR A 245 -24.25 1.40 -2.73
N ALA A 246 -23.67 0.23 -3.02
CA ALA A 246 -22.76 -0.03 -4.12
C ALA A 246 -23.39 -0.89 -5.22
N LYS A 247 -24.73 -0.99 -5.28
CA LYS A 247 -25.47 -1.83 -6.23
C LYS A 247 -25.05 -3.31 -6.19
N GLY A 248 -24.84 -3.83 -4.98
CA GLY A 248 -24.52 -5.23 -4.72
C GLY A 248 -25.35 -6.23 -5.53
N LEU A 249 -24.71 -7.29 -6.02
CA LEU A 249 -25.34 -8.23 -6.94
C LEU A 249 -26.38 -9.11 -6.21
N SER A 250 -27.53 -9.32 -6.83
CA SER A 250 -28.41 -10.43 -6.44
C SER A 250 -27.88 -11.73 -7.04
N ILE A 251 -28.39 -12.88 -6.60
CA ILE A 251 -28.02 -14.18 -7.15
C ILE A 251 -28.25 -14.22 -8.67
N GLU A 252 -29.37 -13.68 -9.15
CA GLU A 252 -29.68 -13.62 -10.58
C GLU A 252 -28.68 -12.76 -11.35
N ARG A 253 -28.21 -11.66 -10.75
CA ARG A 253 -27.20 -10.78 -11.36
C ARG A 253 -25.82 -11.42 -11.37
N VAL A 254 -25.46 -12.19 -10.34
CA VAL A 254 -24.23 -13.00 -10.33
C VAL A 254 -24.22 -13.96 -11.53
N LEU A 255 -25.30 -14.73 -11.72
CA LEU A 255 -25.39 -15.68 -12.83
C LEU A 255 -25.32 -14.97 -14.19
N ALA A 256 -25.95 -13.80 -14.34
CA ALA A 256 -25.88 -13.01 -15.55
C ALA A 256 -24.46 -12.49 -15.84
N GLN A 257 -23.76 -11.98 -14.82
CA GLN A 257 -22.37 -11.54 -14.94
C GLN A 257 -21.46 -12.71 -15.34
N GLN A 258 -21.62 -13.88 -14.71
CA GLN A 258 -20.83 -15.06 -15.05
C GLN A 258 -21.04 -15.52 -16.51
N GLN A 259 -22.24 -15.33 -17.06
CA GLN A 259 -22.52 -15.59 -18.48
C GLN A 259 -21.82 -14.57 -19.40
N GLU A 260 -21.79 -13.30 -19.03
CA GLU A 260 -21.01 -12.27 -19.74
C GLU A 260 -19.51 -12.62 -19.73
N ILE A 261 -18.97 -12.98 -18.56
CA ILE A 261 -17.57 -13.43 -18.41
C ILE A 261 -17.26 -14.63 -19.30
N ASN A 262 -18.14 -15.64 -19.34
CA ASN A 262 -17.98 -16.81 -20.21
C ASN A 262 -17.93 -16.41 -21.70
N THR A 263 -18.68 -15.39 -22.10
CA THR A 263 -18.70 -14.87 -23.47
C THR A 263 -17.41 -14.10 -23.78
N LEU A 264 -16.98 -13.25 -22.86
CA LEU A 264 -15.76 -12.46 -22.99
C LEU A 264 -14.49 -13.33 -22.98
N ASN A 265 -14.44 -14.39 -22.17
CA ASN A 265 -13.33 -15.34 -22.17
C ASN A 265 -13.12 -16.02 -23.53
N LYS A 266 -14.20 -16.28 -24.29
CA LYS A 266 -14.07 -16.77 -25.67
C LYS A 266 -13.53 -15.70 -26.62
N LYS A 267 -13.89 -14.44 -26.39
CA LYS A 267 -13.49 -13.29 -27.22
C LYS A 267 -12.04 -12.85 -26.98
N LEU A 268 -11.60 -12.89 -25.73
CA LEU A 268 -10.32 -12.30 -25.28
C LEU A 268 -9.18 -13.31 -25.15
N SER A 269 -9.45 -14.61 -25.33
CA SER A 269 -8.45 -15.68 -25.34
C SER A 269 -7.17 -15.30 -26.11
N PRO A 270 -5.96 -15.60 -25.59
CA PRO A 270 -5.67 -16.43 -24.42
C PRO A 270 -5.82 -15.75 -23.06
N PHE A 271 -6.19 -14.47 -23.01
CA PHE A 271 -6.45 -13.77 -21.74
C PHE A 271 -7.67 -14.34 -21.03
N LYS A 272 -7.60 -14.46 -19.69
CA LYS A 272 -8.68 -15.02 -18.87
C LYS A 272 -9.21 -14.02 -17.85
N ILE A 273 -10.53 -13.91 -17.81
CA ILE A 273 -11.29 -13.25 -16.77
C ILE A 273 -11.74 -14.32 -15.77
N PHE A 274 -11.29 -14.20 -14.53
CA PHE A 274 -11.74 -15.03 -13.40
C PHE A 274 -12.99 -14.44 -12.75
N LYS A 275 -13.95 -15.31 -12.44
CA LYS A 275 -15.20 -15.00 -11.75
C LYS A 275 -14.92 -14.89 -10.26
N GLY A 276 -14.68 -13.67 -9.77
CA GLY A 276 -14.60 -13.41 -8.34
C GLY A 276 -15.83 -12.67 -7.82
N ILE A 277 -15.87 -12.51 -6.51
CA ILE A 277 -16.84 -11.69 -5.79
C ILE A 277 -16.16 -11.10 -4.56
N GLU A 278 -16.45 -9.84 -4.26
CA GLU A 278 -16.20 -9.32 -2.93
C GLU A 278 -17.43 -9.60 -2.06
N SER A 279 -17.35 -10.66 -1.27
CA SER A 279 -18.42 -11.07 -0.36
C SER A 279 -18.28 -10.35 0.97
N ASP A 280 -19.33 -9.61 1.34
CA ASP A 280 -19.46 -9.04 2.66
C ASP A 280 -19.40 -10.12 3.74
N ILE A 281 -18.60 -9.86 4.77
CA ILE A 281 -18.63 -10.60 6.03
C ILE A 281 -19.75 -10.01 6.87
N LEU A 282 -20.81 -10.79 7.12
CA LEU A 282 -21.94 -10.36 7.93
C LEU A 282 -21.56 -10.16 9.40
N ASN A 283 -22.45 -9.55 10.18
CA ASN A 283 -22.20 -9.21 11.59
C ASN A 283 -21.85 -10.41 12.47
N ASP A 284 -22.34 -11.59 12.11
CA ASP A 284 -22.08 -12.85 12.80
C ASP A 284 -20.88 -13.60 12.22
N GLY A 285 -20.21 -13.08 11.18
CA GLY A 285 -19.03 -13.65 10.53
C GLY A 285 -19.30 -14.57 9.34
N THR A 286 -20.56 -14.84 8.94
CA THR A 286 -20.82 -15.60 7.71
C THR A 286 -20.63 -14.75 6.46
N LEU A 287 -20.40 -15.40 5.32
CA LEU A 287 -20.35 -14.72 4.01
C LEU A 287 -21.75 -14.42 3.47
N ASP A 288 -21.85 -13.36 2.68
CA ASP A 288 -23.09 -12.81 2.13
C ASP A 288 -23.63 -13.54 0.88
N TYR A 289 -23.53 -14.87 0.86
CA TYR A 289 -24.21 -15.74 -0.09
C TYR A 289 -24.34 -17.15 0.49
N PRO A 290 -25.37 -17.92 0.07
CA PRO A 290 -25.43 -19.32 0.42
C PRO A 290 -24.36 -20.12 -0.35
N GLU A 291 -24.02 -21.29 0.18
CA GLU A 291 -22.97 -22.16 -0.33
C GLU A 291 -23.11 -22.49 -1.83
N GLU A 292 -24.34 -22.74 -2.29
CA GLU A 292 -24.61 -23.07 -3.69
C GLU A 292 -24.22 -21.97 -4.67
N ILE A 293 -24.11 -20.72 -4.21
CA ILE A 293 -23.66 -19.58 -4.99
C ILE A 293 -22.16 -19.37 -4.80
N LEU A 294 -21.64 -19.44 -3.57
CA LEU A 294 -20.22 -19.28 -3.28
C LEU A 294 -19.33 -20.25 -4.08
N LYS A 295 -19.78 -21.49 -4.26
CA LYS A 295 -19.04 -22.51 -5.04
C LYS A 295 -18.95 -22.24 -6.55
N THR A 296 -19.69 -21.27 -7.08
CA THR A 296 -19.71 -20.95 -8.52
C THR A 296 -18.59 -19.98 -8.93
N PHE A 297 -17.96 -19.32 -7.96
CA PHE A 297 -16.85 -18.40 -8.18
C PHE A 297 -15.52 -19.15 -8.26
N ASP A 298 -14.61 -18.65 -9.09
CA ASP A 298 -13.23 -19.11 -9.13
C ASP A 298 -12.52 -18.74 -7.80
N PHE A 299 -12.85 -17.57 -7.25
CA PHE A 299 -12.34 -17.12 -5.95
C PHE A 299 -13.32 -16.18 -5.23
N VAL A 300 -13.21 -16.11 -3.90
CA VAL A 300 -14.01 -15.19 -3.06
C VAL A 300 -13.07 -14.33 -2.23
N VAL A 301 -13.28 -13.01 -2.31
CA VAL A 301 -12.67 -12.03 -1.40
C VAL A 301 -13.65 -11.74 -0.27
N ALA A 302 -13.26 -11.99 0.97
CA ALA A 302 -14.09 -11.73 2.14
C ALA A 302 -13.67 -10.41 2.80
N SER A 303 -14.59 -9.45 2.90
CA SER A 303 -14.31 -8.09 3.39
C SER A 303 -15.39 -7.60 4.37
N VAL A 304 -15.01 -6.73 5.32
CA VAL A 304 -15.96 -6.06 6.23
C VAL A 304 -16.25 -4.64 5.75
N HIS A 305 -17.48 -4.36 5.32
CA HIS A 305 -17.90 -3.00 4.95
C HIS A 305 -18.83 -2.31 5.95
N SER A 306 -19.45 -3.09 6.83
CA SER A 306 -20.47 -2.61 7.76
C SER A 306 -20.14 -2.95 9.20
N ASN A 307 -20.69 -2.14 10.11
CA ASN A 307 -20.49 -2.28 11.54
C ASN A 307 -19.01 -2.35 11.95
N LEU A 308 -18.23 -1.36 11.49
CA LEU A 308 -16.81 -1.21 11.84
C LEU A 308 -16.58 -0.83 13.31
N ARG A 309 -17.66 -0.63 14.07
CA ARG A 309 -17.64 -0.30 15.49
C ARG A 309 -17.71 -1.59 16.30
N MET A 310 -16.55 -2.21 16.50
CA MET A 310 -16.39 -3.46 17.23
C MET A 310 -15.21 -3.32 18.20
N ASP A 311 -15.25 -4.05 19.30
CA ASP A 311 -14.03 -4.32 20.07
C ASP A 311 -13.16 -5.36 19.36
N GLU A 312 -11.92 -5.52 19.82
CA GLU A 312 -10.93 -6.39 19.20
C GLU A 312 -11.39 -7.86 19.18
N GLU A 313 -12.00 -8.34 20.27
CA GLU A 313 -12.47 -9.73 20.39
C GLU A 313 -13.55 -10.04 19.34
N LYS A 314 -14.55 -9.17 19.22
CA LYS A 314 -15.63 -9.32 18.24
C LYS A 314 -15.13 -9.21 16.81
N ALA A 315 -14.29 -8.22 16.52
CA ALA A 315 -13.75 -8.03 15.19
C ALA A 315 -12.89 -9.22 14.74
N THR A 316 -12.00 -9.69 15.62
CA THR A 316 -11.15 -10.86 15.39
C THR A 316 -12.01 -12.11 15.15
N SER A 317 -12.99 -12.37 16.01
CA SER A 317 -13.87 -13.55 15.87
C SER A 317 -14.70 -13.51 14.58
N ARG A 318 -15.18 -12.32 14.19
CA ARG A 318 -15.93 -12.11 12.95
C ARG A 318 -15.07 -12.42 11.72
N LEU A 319 -13.82 -11.97 11.71
CA LEU A 319 -12.88 -12.26 10.61
C LEU A 319 -12.51 -13.74 10.56
N ILE A 320 -12.18 -14.36 11.72
CA ILE A 320 -11.79 -15.78 11.77
C ILE A 320 -12.91 -16.68 11.23
N LYS A 321 -14.17 -16.43 11.60
CA LYS A 321 -15.30 -17.22 11.08
C LYS A 321 -15.44 -17.11 9.56
N ALA A 322 -15.15 -15.94 8.98
CA ALA A 322 -15.13 -15.78 7.53
C ALA A 322 -13.94 -16.49 6.88
N ILE A 323 -12.76 -16.45 7.52
CA ILE A 323 -11.55 -17.15 7.07
C ILE A 323 -11.74 -18.68 7.08
N GLU A 324 -12.44 -19.22 8.08
CA GLU A 324 -12.76 -20.64 8.22
C GLU A 324 -13.82 -21.13 7.21
N ASN A 325 -14.48 -20.21 6.49
CA ASN A 325 -15.40 -20.60 5.43
C ASN A 325 -14.61 -21.24 4.27
N PRO A 326 -14.98 -22.44 3.79
CA PRO A 326 -14.21 -23.17 2.77
C PRO A 326 -14.13 -22.45 1.41
N TYR A 327 -15.04 -21.51 1.15
CA TYR A 327 -15.09 -20.73 -0.08
C TYR A 327 -14.20 -19.48 -0.05
N THR A 328 -13.77 -19.03 1.13
CA THR A 328 -12.88 -17.88 1.25
C THR A 328 -11.53 -18.19 0.62
N THR A 329 -11.14 -17.37 -0.35
CA THR A 329 -9.84 -17.48 -1.03
C THR A 329 -8.89 -16.37 -0.58
N ILE A 330 -9.40 -15.14 -0.45
CA ILE A 330 -8.65 -13.95 -0.08
C ILE A 330 -9.38 -13.22 1.05
N LEU A 331 -8.66 -12.76 2.07
CA LEU A 331 -9.16 -11.80 3.05
C LEU A 331 -8.88 -10.38 2.52
N GLY A 332 -9.93 -9.64 2.15
CA GLY A 332 -9.83 -8.28 1.60
C GLY A 332 -9.65 -7.22 2.69
N HIS A 333 -8.93 -6.13 2.37
CA HIS A 333 -8.60 -4.96 3.21
C HIS A 333 -8.99 -5.11 4.70
N PRO A 334 -8.24 -5.94 5.47
CA PRO A 334 -8.74 -6.60 6.67
C PRO A 334 -9.07 -5.70 7.86
N THR A 335 -8.65 -4.44 7.84
CA THR A 335 -8.86 -3.51 8.95
C THR A 335 -9.92 -2.46 8.63
N GLY A 336 -10.34 -2.35 7.35
CA GLY A 336 -11.23 -1.30 6.88
C GLY A 336 -10.69 0.11 7.10
N ARG A 337 -9.37 0.28 7.29
CA ARG A 337 -8.76 1.59 7.55
C ARG A 337 -8.85 2.51 6.35
N LEU A 338 -8.82 3.81 6.61
CA LEU A 338 -8.59 4.84 5.61
C LEU A 338 -7.51 5.80 6.13
N LEU A 339 -6.31 5.74 5.57
CA LEU A 339 -5.17 6.57 5.95
C LEU A 339 -5.57 8.05 6.02
N LEU A 340 -5.16 8.70 7.12
CA LEU A 340 -5.45 10.12 7.43
C LEU A 340 -6.94 10.48 7.55
N THR A 341 -7.86 9.52 7.40
CA THR A 341 -9.31 9.75 7.49
C THR A 341 -9.96 8.99 8.65
N ARG A 342 -9.68 7.69 8.77
CA ARG A 342 -10.30 6.80 9.77
C ARG A 342 -9.33 5.68 10.17
N PRO A 343 -9.12 5.43 11.48
CA PRO A 343 -8.37 4.25 11.91
C PRO A 343 -9.09 2.96 11.50
N GLY A 344 -8.34 1.88 11.33
CA GLY A 344 -8.95 0.55 11.19
C GLY A 344 -9.68 0.14 12.46
N TYR A 345 -10.64 -0.76 12.36
CA TYR A 345 -11.20 -1.40 13.56
C TYR A 345 -10.12 -2.31 14.19
N PRO A 346 -10.08 -2.42 15.54
CA PRO A 346 -9.03 -3.17 16.20
C PRO A 346 -9.18 -4.67 15.91
N ILE A 347 -8.07 -5.35 15.63
CA ILE A 347 -8.00 -6.80 15.42
C ILE A 347 -6.74 -7.37 16.09
N ASP A 348 -6.82 -8.62 16.54
CA ASP A 348 -5.64 -9.41 16.88
C ASP A 348 -5.00 -9.92 15.58
N PHE A 349 -4.08 -9.14 15.04
CA PHE A 349 -3.43 -9.44 13.76
C PHE A 349 -2.78 -10.82 13.72
N LYS A 350 -2.15 -11.26 14.82
CA LYS A 350 -1.51 -12.58 14.85
C LYS A 350 -2.54 -13.68 14.70
N LYS A 351 -3.63 -13.64 15.48
CA LYS A 351 -4.70 -14.64 15.35
C LYS A 351 -5.34 -14.65 13.97
N VAL A 352 -5.57 -13.48 13.38
CA VAL A 352 -6.14 -13.38 12.02
C VAL A 352 -5.19 -13.97 10.98
N ILE A 353 -3.90 -13.65 11.05
CA ILE A 353 -2.88 -14.18 10.13
C ILE A 353 -2.68 -15.69 10.32
N ASP A 354 -2.63 -16.17 11.56
CA ASP A 354 -2.51 -17.59 11.88
C ASP A 354 -3.74 -18.37 11.37
N ALA A 355 -4.95 -17.80 11.47
CA ALA A 355 -6.15 -18.38 10.90
C ALA A 355 -6.09 -18.43 9.37
N CYS A 356 -5.57 -17.38 8.72
CA CYS A 356 -5.33 -17.38 7.27
C CYS A 356 -4.34 -18.49 6.86
N ALA A 357 -3.25 -18.66 7.61
CA ALA A 357 -2.28 -19.73 7.38
C ALA A 357 -2.91 -21.12 7.51
N ALA A 358 -3.65 -21.36 8.60
CA ALA A 358 -4.32 -22.64 8.86
C ALA A 358 -5.36 -23.00 7.78
N ASN A 359 -6.06 -22.00 7.24
CA ASN A 359 -7.12 -22.19 6.24
C ASN A 359 -6.67 -21.98 4.79
N LYS A 360 -5.37 -21.72 4.57
CA LYS A 360 -4.80 -21.37 3.25
C LYS A 360 -5.56 -20.23 2.57
N VAL A 361 -5.88 -19.18 3.34
CA VAL A 361 -6.50 -17.96 2.85
C VAL A 361 -5.40 -16.93 2.63
N VAL A 362 -5.38 -16.36 1.43
CA VAL A 362 -4.45 -15.30 1.03
C VAL A 362 -4.85 -14.00 1.71
N ILE A 363 -3.91 -13.13 2.07
CA ILE A 363 -4.23 -11.80 2.61
C ILE A 363 -3.97 -10.74 1.56
N GLU A 364 -4.95 -9.87 1.37
CA GLU A 364 -4.82 -8.74 0.46
C GLU A 364 -3.87 -7.66 0.99
N ILE A 365 -3.09 -7.10 0.07
CA ILE A 365 -2.47 -5.77 0.14
C ILE A 365 -3.27 -4.90 -0.82
N ASN A 366 -4.28 -4.21 -0.28
CA ASN A 366 -5.12 -3.30 -1.04
C ASN A 366 -4.30 -2.06 -1.40
N ALA A 367 -4.02 -1.92 -2.69
CA ALA A 367 -3.08 -0.97 -3.23
C ALA A 367 -3.66 0.45 -3.36
N ASN A 368 -4.96 0.65 -3.08
CA ASN A 368 -5.55 1.97 -3.04
C ASN A 368 -4.76 2.86 -2.05
N PRO A 369 -4.28 4.04 -2.47
CA PRO A 369 -3.42 4.88 -1.66
C PRO A 369 -4.11 5.45 -0.41
N LEU A 370 -5.44 5.38 -0.33
CA LEU A 370 -6.20 5.69 0.89
C LEU A 370 -6.24 4.53 1.89
N ARG A 371 -5.93 3.30 1.47
CA ARG A 371 -6.03 2.09 2.30
C ARG A 371 -4.66 1.53 2.67
N LEU A 372 -3.90 1.06 1.67
CA LEU A 372 -2.65 0.31 1.83
C LEU A 372 -2.78 -0.77 2.92
N ASP A 373 -3.79 -1.61 2.83
CA ASP A 373 -4.24 -2.55 3.86
C ASP A 373 -4.26 -3.98 3.30
N LEU A 374 -3.51 -4.97 3.80
CA LEU A 374 -2.80 -5.05 5.07
C LEU A 374 -1.61 -4.07 5.23
N ASP A 375 -1.46 -3.53 6.45
CA ASP A 375 -0.28 -2.74 6.83
C ASP A 375 1.02 -3.53 6.64
N TRP A 376 2.01 -2.92 5.98
CA TRP A 376 3.30 -3.55 5.67
C TRP A 376 4.03 -4.10 6.89
N ARG A 377 3.77 -3.54 8.09
CA ARG A 377 4.35 -4.00 9.36
C ARG A 377 3.94 -5.43 9.73
N TRP A 378 2.86 -5.94 9.15
CA TRP A 378 2.38 -7.32 9.34
C TRP A 378 2.75 -8.27 8.21
N HIS A 379 3.28 -7.77 7.09
CA HIS A 379 3.61 -8.61 5.93
C HIS A 379 4.66 -9.66 6.28
N ARG A 380 5.73 -9.28 6.99
CA ARG A 380 6.78 -10.23 7.39
C ARG A 380 6.21 -11.40 8.21
N TYR A 381 5.39 -11.10 9.22
CA TYR A 381 4.76 -12.14 10.03
C TYR A 381 3.86 -13.06 9.18
N ALA A 382 3.05 -12.50 8.27
CA ALA A 382 2.26 -13.30 7.34
C ALA A 382 3.11 -14.22 6.45
N LEU A 383 4.20 -13.69 5.90
CA LEU A 383 5.14 -14.45 5.07
C LEU A 383 5.87 -15.54 5.85
N ASP A 384 6.18 -15.31 7.12
CA ASP A 384 6.81 -16.29 8.02
C ASP A 384 5.83 -17.43 8.40
N GLN A 385 4.53 -17.12 8.49
CA GLN A 385 3.48 -18.14 8.65
C GLN A 385 3.14 -18.88 7.34
N GLY A 386 3.80 -18.53 6.23
CA GLY A 386 3.56 -19.16 4.93
C GLY A 386 2.28 -18.68 4.22
N VAL A 387 1.72 -17.54 4.64
CA VAL A 387 0.56 -16.91 3.98
C VAL A 387 1.02 -16.21 2.71
N LEU A 388 0.36 -16.51 1.59
CA LEU A 388 0.51 -15.73 0.36
C LEU A 388 -0.13 -14.35 0.53
N LEU A 389 0.47 -13.34 -0.08
CA LEU A 389 -0.12 -12.00 -0.17
C LEU A 389 -0.64 -11.73 -1.60
N SER A 390 -1.65 -10.85 -1.72
CA SER A 390 -2.24 -10.47 -3.03
C SER A 390 -2.24 -8.95 -3.16
N ILE A 391 -1.54 -8.39 -4.14
CA ILE A 391 -1.53 -6.94 -4.41
C ILE A 391 -2.69 -6.60 -5.34
N ASN A 392 -3.71 -5.95 -4.80
CA ASN A 392 -4.95 -5.72 -5.52
C ASN A 392 -5.30 -4.24 -5.55
N ALA A 393 -5.72 -3.74 -6.72
CA ALA A 393 -5.97 -2.32 -6.92
C ALA A 393 -7.25 -1.83 -6.24
N ASP A 394 -8.26 -2.71 -6.07
CA ASP A 394 -9.61 -2.29 -5.70
C ASP A 394 -10.14 -1.27 -6.73
N ALA A 395 -9.85 -1.55 -8.01
CA ALA A 395 -10.04 -0.58 -9.08
C ALA A 395 -11.52 -0.48 -9.46
N HIS A 396 -12.09 0.72 -9.30
CA HIS A 396 -13.44 1.06 -9.75
C HIS A 396 -13.46 1.76 -11.11
N ARG A 397 -12.29 1.93 -11.72
CA ARG A 397 -12.06 2.51 -13.05
C ARG A 397 -10.69 2.09 -13.55
N THR A 398 -10.45 2.22 -14.86
CA THR A 398 -9.20 1.78 -15.50
C THR A 398 -7.96 2.49 -14.94
N GLU A 399 -8.04 3.79 -14.62
CA GLU A 399 -6.92 4.50 -14.02
C GLU A 399 -6.56 3.95 -12.63
N GLY A 400 -7.52 3.35 -11.92
CA GLY A 400 -7.31 2.76 -10.60
C GLY A 400 -6.35 1.57 -10.61
N PHE A 401 -6.18 0.87 -11.74
CA PHE A 401 -5.21 -0.21 -11.83
C PHE A 401 -3.76 0.26 -11.58
N TYR A 402 -3.45 1.52 -11.90
CA TYR A 402 -2.11 2.06 -11.65
C TYR A 402 -1.79 2.16 -10.16
N ASP A 403 -2.79 2.10 -9.27
CA ASP A 403 -2.59 2.09 -7.82
C ASP A 403 -1.83 0.84 -7.35
N MET A 404 -1.79 -0.25 -8.14
CA MET A 404 -0.91 -1.40 -7.87
C MET A 404 0.56 -1.00 -7.66
N ASN A 405 1.01 0.13 -8.23
CA ASN A 405 2.34 0.67 -7.93
C ASN A 405 2.52 0.98 -6.44
N TYR A 406 1.53 1.57 -5.77
CA TYR A 406 1.58 1.84 -4.33
C TYR A 406 1.53 0.55 -3.51
N GLY A 407 0.75 -0.43 -3.96
CA GLY A 407 0.75 -1.78 -3.39
C GLY A 407 2.12 -2.45 -3.48
N ILE A 408 2.83 -2.33 -4.60
CA ILE A 408 4.22 -2.80 -4.76
C ILE A 408 5.14 -2.11 -3.77
N LEU A 409 5.04 -0.79 -3.58
CA LEU A 409 5.88 -0.07 -2.60
C LEU A 409 5.67 -0.61 -1.18
N ALA A 410 4.41 -0.78 -0.76
CA ALA A 410 4.08 -1.36 0.54
C ALA A 410 4.57 -2.82 0.68
N ALA A 411 4.37 -3.63 -0.36
CA ALA A 411 4.80 -5.02 -0.40
C ALA A 411 6.32 -5.18 -0.31
N ARG A 412 7.08 -4.35 -1.05
CA ARG A 412 8.54 -4.30 -0.99
C ARG A 412 9.02 -3.94 0.40
N LYS A 413 8.40 -2.93 1.01
CA LYS A 413 8.66 -2.51 2.40
C LYS A 413 8.38 -3.63 3.41
N GLY A 414 7.35 -4.43 3.17
CA GLY A 414 7.02 -5.65 3.92
C GLY A 414 7.92 -6.86 3.63
N GLY A 415 8.84 -6.76 2.67
CA GLY A 415 9.76 -7.83 2.30
C GLY A 415 9.18 -8.91 1.40
N LEU A 416 8.10 -8.63 0.67
CA LEU A 416 7.44 -9.56 -0.24
C LEU A 416 8.31 -9.88 -1.46
N SER A 417 8.47 -11.17 -1.75
CA SER A 417 9.05 -11.70 -2.99
C SER A 417 7.96 -12.22 -3.93
N ALA A 418 8.28 -12.32 -5.22
CA ALA A 418 7.32 -12.75 -6.25
C ALA A 418 6.71 -14.13 -5.93
N ASP A 419 7.50 -15.12 -5.56
CA ASP A 419 7.06 -16.49 -5.23
C ASP A 419 6.04 -16.58 -4.07
N LYS A 420 5.90 -15.51 -3.28
CA LYS A 420 4.93 -15.40 -2.18
C LYS A 420 3.75 -14.46 -2.49
N CYS A 421 3.63 -13.99 -3.73
CA CYS A 421 2.59 -13.09 -4.19
C CYS A 421 1.67 -13.82 -5.19
N LEU A 422 0.37 -13.92 -4.85
CA LEU A 422 -0.62 -14.63 -5.69
C LEU A 422 -0.69 -14.04 -7.11
N ASN A 423 -0.63 -12.71 -7.24
CA ASN A 423 -0.70 -12.01 -8.52
C ASN A 423 0.49 -12.29 -9.45
N SER A 424 1.56 -12.92 -8.94
CA SER A 424 2.74 -13.25 -9.74
C SER A 424 2.66 -14.60 -10.46
N PHE A 425 1.69 -15.41 -10.07
CA PHE A 425 1.47 -16.72 -10.67
C PHE A 425 1.10 -16.54 -12.14
N THR A 426 1.64 -17.38 -13.02
CA THR A 426 1.21 -17.41 -14.42
C THR A 426 -0.27 -17.77 -14.53
N LEU A 427 -0.86 -17.54 -15.70
CA LEU A 427 -2.25 -17.94 -15.96
C LEU A 427 -2.53 -19.42 -15.62
N GLU A 428 -1.60 -20.32 -15.91
CA GLU A 428 -1.70 -21.74 -15.57
C GLU A 428 -1.64 -21.94 -14.05
N GLU A 429 -0.62 -21.41 -13.38
CA GLU A 429 -0.41 -21.56 -11.93
C GLU A 429 -1.59 -21.02 -11.11
N ILE A 430 -2.14 -19.86 -11.48
CA ILE A 430 -3.28 -19.28 -10.76
C ILE A 430 -4.59 -20.04 -11.06
N THR A 431 -4.75 -20.57 -12.27
CA THR A 431 -5.89 -21.44 -12.60
C THR A 431 -5.86 -22.70 -11.74
N GLU A 432 -4.71 -23.37 -11.67
CA GLU A 432 -4.52 -24.55 -10.81
C GLU A 432 -4.71 -24.21 -9.32
N TYR A 433 -4.25 -23.04 -8.89
CA TYR A 433 -4.44 -22.58 -7.52
C TYR A 433 -5.93 -22.49 -7.17
N PHE A 434 -6.74 -21.82 -7.99
CA PHE A 434 -8.18 -21.68 -7.76
C PHE A 434 -8.93 -23.02 -7.90
N GLU A 435 -8.57 -23.87 -8.86
CA GLU A 435 -9.15 -25.20 -9.03
C GLU A 435 -8.82 -26.13 -7.85
N SER A 436 -7.59 -26.11 -7.34
CA SER A 436 -7.21 -26.92 -6.18
C SER A 436 -7.96 -26.48 -4.93
N LYS A 437 -8.13 -25.17 -4.72
CA LYS A 437 -8.95 -24.62 -3.63
C LYS A 437 -10.40 -25.06 -3.76
N ASN A 438 -10.94 -25.16 -4.98
CA ASN A 438 -12.27 -25.71 -5.24
C ASN A 438 -12.36 -27.23 -5.00
N GLY A 439 -11.31 -27.98 -5.32
CA GLY A 439 -11.25 -29.43 -5.11
C GLY A 439 -11.24 -29.85 -3.63
N PHE A 440 -10.73 -29.01 -2.73
CA PHE A 440 -10.82 -29.21 -1.28
C PHE A 440 -12.23 -28.91 -0.70
N ARG A 441 -13.18 -28.42 -1.51
CA ARG A 441 -14.54 -28.03 -1.10
C ARG A 441 -15.58 -29.13 -1.32
N VAL A 442 -15.15 -30.36 -1.66
CA VAL A 442 -16.01 -31.53 -1.96
C VAL A 442 -16.15 -32.45 -0.75
#